data_AF-A0A9P5ZXJ4-F1
#
_entry.id   AF-A0A9P5ZXJ4-F1
#
_cell.length_a   1.000
_cell.length_b   1.000
_cell.length_c   1.000
_cell.angle_alpha   90.00
_cell.angle_beta   90.00
_cell.angle_gamma   90.00
#
_symmetry.space_group_name_H-M   'P 1'
#
loop_
_entity.id
_entity.type
_entity.pdbx_description
1 polymer ?
#
loop_
_entity_poly.entity_id
_entity_poly.type
_entity_poly.pdbx_seq_one_letter_code
_entity_poly.pdbx_strand_id
1 'polypeptide(L)'
;MVYPQEQKQISGNTTCEASTGHGTLRPITSVTTERYNKYSSVELSKLIIPAGLGRFDREITPTYLPESWASYVHPEGQLYFCRHSTPVIVTEAYLYNSENMQKMSFWLKWIEVLCEERQIAIHPGVELFIQLEESGCAYYFVDHLSRTEFWLDQFDTDEMGLPRVASEEHLMLALNEHYWSHVEYFPAHFGGLGESTVNELISIFSHATLDRMTSTVSTFPYTPKECRKYIDLLKTAREDTQDMYNVCVIARLWVLIMNHRFTTHHGQESSRLSRTQSILAPKIYTPNVVSRAITHLTLGLSDVYTNKLDDVFVDDLVYIEQWHELMQSNTKDWKASLQISTLLLLAHIVHCIIPGVPSLGLASAIILFTGVLSASLLLVQHRPLLDTTALHAADHLLAIRSQKYGFKITGMLFALPAVLNTYGAALFLAHGLTLVALRLHPGVAAGIALLIALFAWCAHRMLAPRQFSYTTEKCEV
;
A
#
# COMPACT_ATOMS: atom_id res chain seq x y z
N MET A 1 1.16 3.44 4.16
CA MET A 1 2.06 3.49 2.98
C MET A 1 2.54 2.08 2.76
N VAL A 2 2.47 1.55 1.55
CA VAL A 2 2.86 0.17 1.27
C VAL A 2 3.46 0.14 -0.14
N TYR A 3 4.61 -0.52 -0.32
CA TYR A 3 5.04 -0.95 -1.64
C TYR A 3 4.14 -2.10 -2.08
N PRO A 4 3.51 -2.05 -3.27
CA PRO A 4 2.93 -3.25 -3.87
C PRO A 4 3.99 -4.35 -3.90
N GLN A 5 3.80 -5.39 -3.10
CA GLN A 5 4.60 -6.60 -3.26
C GLN A 5 4.17 -7.21 -4.59
N GLU A 6 5.06 -7.25 -5.57
CA GLU A 6 4.89 -8.17 -6.70
C GLU A 6 4.85 -9.58 -6.09
N GLN A 7 3.65 -10.13 -5.87
CA GLN A 7 3.48 -11.58 -5.73
C GLN A 7 3.78 -12.20 -7.10
N LYS A 8 5.07 -12.29 -7.40
CA LYS A 8 5.55 -13.00 -8.57
C LYS A 8 5.59 -14.47 -8.20
N GLN A 9 4.79 -15.25 -8.91
CA GLN A 9 4.82 -16.69 -8.88
C GLN A 9 6.27 -17.14 -9.10
N ILE A 10 6.88 -17.76 -8.08
CA ILE A 10 8.28 -18.19 -8.10
C ILE A 10 8.42 -19.22 -9.24
N SER A 11 9.03 -18.78 -10.33
CA SER A 11 9.38 -19.59 -11.48
C SER A 11 10.85 -20.02 -11.33
N GLY A 12 11.05 -21.22 -10.81
CA GLY A 12 12.07 -22.21 -11.21
C GLY A 12 13.56 -21.81 -11.24
N ASN A 13 14.32 -22.53 -10.41
CA ASN A 13 15.78 -22.75 -10.37
C ASN A 13 16.60 -21.59 -9.77
N THR A 14 17.47 -21.77 -8.77
CA THR A 14 18.26 -22.96 -8.38
C THR A 14 18.60 -22.82 -6.89
N THR A 15 18.05 -23.65 -6.02
CA THR A 15 18.32 -23.57 -4.57
C THR A 15 19.47 -24.49 -4.19
N CYS A 16 20.36 -24.00 -3.32
CA CYS A 16 21.21 -24.85 -2.47
C CYS A 16 20.34 -25.52 -1.39
N GLU A 17 19.38 -26.33 -1.81
CA GLU A 17 18.55 -27.11 -0.91
C GLU A 17 19.37 -28.28 -0.35
N ALA A 18 19.61 -28.28 0.97
CA ALA A 18 20.12 -29.45 1.64
C ALA A 18 19.04 -30.54 1.62
N SER A 19 19.16 -31.47 0.67
CA SER A 19 18.23 -32.59 0.48
C SER A 19 18.61 -33.78 1.35
N THR A 20 17.63 -34.32 2.07
CA THR A 20 17.77 -35.50 2.92
C THR A 20 16.74 -36.56 2.51
N GLY A 21 16.87 -37.78 3.03
CA GLY A 21 15.83 -38.82 2.89
C GLY A 21 14.47 -38.42 3.49
N HIS A 22 14.40 -37.34 4.27
CA HIS A 22 13.21 -36.81 4.92
C HIS A 22 12.66 -35.51 4.28
N GLY A 23 13.24 -35.06 3.16
CA GLY A 23 12.83 -33.83 2.45
C GLY A 23 13.93 -32.79 2.37
N THR A 24 13.57 -31.56 2.03
CA THR A 24 14.50 -30.41 1.88
C THR A 24 14.37 -29.43 3.03
N LEU A 25 15.51 -28.87 3.45
CA LEU A 25 15.54 -27.73 4.37
C LEU A 25 15.51 -26.43 3.57
N ARG A 26 14.48 -25.62 3.77
CA ARG A 26 14.20 -24.41 2.98
C ARG A 26 14.30 -23.14 3.84
N PRO A 27 15.08 -22.13 3.44
CA PRO A 27 15.06 -20.84 4.13
C PRO A 27 13.73 -20.11 3.83
N ILE A 28 13.16 -19.45 4.82
CA ILE A 28 12.00 -18.56 4.66
C ILE A 28 12.21 -17.26 5.44
N THR A 29 11.27 -16.33 5.35
CA THR A 29 11.24 -15.14 6.21
C THR A 29 10.04 -15.21 7.14
N SER A 30 10.10 -14.50 8.26
CA SER A 30 8.97 -14.32 9.19
C SER A 30 7.69 -13.86 8.49
N VAL A 31 7.79 -13.00 7.47
CA VAL A 31 6.64 -12.48 6.72
C VAL A 31 6.11 -13.42 5.63
N THR A 32 6.82 -14.50 5.29
CA THR A 32 6.40 -15.49 4.26
C THR A 32 5.92 -16.82 4.84
N THR A 33 5.69 -16.88 6.16
CA THR A 33 5.13 -18.05 6.85
C THR A 33 3.70 -18.37 6.38
N GLU A 34 3.25 -19.60 6.62
CA GLU A 34 1.90 -20.05 6.25
C GLU A 34 0.80 -19.58 7.22
N ARG A 35 1.15 -18.83 8.27
CA ARG A 35 0.28 -18.47 9.39
C ARG A 35 -1.12 -18.00 8.98
N TYR A 36 -1.22 -17.04 8.07
CA TYR A 36 -2.50 -16.49 7.58
C TYR A 36 -3.02 -17.18 6.30
N ASN A 37 -2.23 -18.04 5.67
CA ASN A 37 -2.56 -18.73 4.43
C ASN A 37 -2.94 -20.20 4.63
N LYS A 38 -3.02 -20.65 5.87
CA LYS A 38 -3.36 -22.03 6.22
C LYS A 38 -4.86 -22.30 6.02
N TYR A 39 -5.19 -23.14 5.05
CA TYR A 39 -6.55 -23.65 4.87
C TYR A 39 -6.68 -25.01 5.55
N SER A 40 -7.34 -25.04 6.71
CA SER A 40 -7.68 -26.30 7.39
C SER A 40 -9.15 -26.30 7.77
N SER A 41 -9.77 -27.48 7.75
CA SER A 41 -11.13 -27.69 8.22
C SER A 41 -11.12 -28.53 9.49
N VAL A 42 -12.03 -28.22 10.40
CA VAL A 42 -12.19 -28.97 11.65
C VAL A 42 -13.51 -29.71 11.61
N GLU A 43 -13.46 -31.03 11.79
CA GLU A 43 -14.67 -31.83 11.95
C GLU A 43 -15.18 -31.78 13.38
N LEU A 44 -16.46 -31.45 13.55
CA LEU A 44 -17.10 -31.41 14.86
C LEU A 44 -17.54 -32.82 15.26
N SER A 45 -17.15 -33.26 16.46
CA SER A 45 -17.56 -34.55 17.01
C SER A 45 -18.17 -34.38 18.41
N LYS A 46 -19.05 -35.31 18.78
CA LYS A 46 -19.59 -35.40 20.15
C LYS A 46 -18.61 -36.21 20.99
N LEU A 47 -18.10 -35.63 22.06
CA LEU A 47 -17.22 -36.30 23.01
C LEU A 47 -17.98 -36.61 24.31
N ILE A 48 -17.69 -37.77 24.90
CA ILE A 48 -18.10 -38.06 26.28
C ILE A 48 -17.18 -37.24 27.18
N ILE A 49 -17.76 -36.34 27.98
CA ILE A 49 -17.01 -35.54 28.96
C ILE A 49 -16.55 -36.48 30.09
N PRO A 50 -15.25 -36.79 30.22
CA PRO A 50 -14.79 -37.65 31.29
C PRO A 50 -15.05 -37.01 32.66
N ALA A 51 -15.32 -37.84 33.68
CA ALA A 51 -15.46 -37.33 35.05
C ALA A 51 -14.15 -36.64 35.47
N GLY A 52 -14.25 -35.40 35.96
CA GLY A 52 -13.09 -34.61 36.35
C GLY A 52 -12.25 -34.05 35.18
N LEU A 53 -12.79 -33.97 33.97
CA LEU A 53 -12.17 -33.18 32.90
C LEU A 53 -11.99 -31.72 33.37
N GLY A 54 -10.76 -31.21 33.27
CA GLY A 54 -10.42 -29.86 33.75
C GLY A 54 -10.04 -29.77 35.24
N ARG A 55 -9.89 -30.89 35.95
CA ARG A 55 -9.23 -30.86 37.27
C ARG A 55 -7.74 -30.53 37.11
N PHE A 56 -7.22 -29.73 38.03
CA PHE A 56 -5.84 -29.23 38.04
C PHE A 56 -4.77 -30.34 38.07
N ASP A 57 -5.10 -31.52 38.60
CA ASP A 57 -4.21 -32.68 38.75
C ASP A 57 -4.09 -33.55 37.49
N ARG A 58 -4.82 -33.22 36.42
CA ARG A 58 -4.80 -33.96 35.17
C ARG A 58 -4.04 -33.16 34.12
N GLU A 59 -2.72 -33.38 34.04
CA GLU A 59 -1.91 -32.86 32.93
C GLU A 59 -2.43 -33.44 31.61
N ILE A 60 -2.78 -32.56 30.68
CA ILE A 60 -3.27 -32.90 29.33
C ILE A 60 -2.09 -32.99 28.34
N THR A 61 -0.88 -32.68 28.79
CA THR A 61 0.34 -32.73 27.98
C THR A 61 0.68 -34.18 27.63
N PRO A 62 0.87 -34.52 26.35
CA PRO A 62 1.25 -35.88 25.96
C PRO A 62 2.60 -36.27 26.56
N THR A 63 2.73 -37.49 27.07
CA THR A 63 3.94 -37.99 27.76
C THR A 63 5.20 -38.03 26.89
N TYR A 64 5.05 -37.95 25.56
CA TYR A 64 6.18 -37.91 24.63
C TYR A 64 6.70 -36.48 24.36
N LEU A 65 5.97 -35.44 24.77
CA LEU A 65 6.44 -34.06 24.64
C LEU A 65 7.41 -33.78 25.80
N PRO A 66 8.69 -33.47 25.53
CA PRO A 66 9.66 -33.22 26.61
C PRO A 66 9.25 -32.02 27.47
N GLU A 67 9.60 -32.04 28.76
CA GLU A 67 9.32 -30.96 29.72
C GLU A 67 9.90 -29.58 29.32
N SER A 68 10.89 -29.56 28.42
CA SER A 68 11.48 -28.31 27.89
C SER A 68 10.57 -27.56 26.93
N TRP A 69 9.52 -28.20 26.41
CA TRP A 69 8.54 -27.58 25.52
C TRP A 69 7.36 -27.01 26.31
N ALA A 70 7.01 -25.78 26.00
CA ALA A 70 5.81 -25.12 26.48
C ALA A 70 4.92 -24.72 25.30
N SER A 71 3.61 -24.80 25.49
CA SER A 71 2.62 -24.31 24.53
C SER A 71 2.12 -22.93 24.91
N TYR A 72 1.96 -22.06 23.93
CA TYR A 72 1.46 -20.70 24.08
C TYR A 72 0.35 -20.43 23.08
N VAL A 73 -0.59 -19.55 23.44
CA VAL A 73 -1.67 -19.14 22.57
C VAL A 73 -1.49 -17.65 22.26
N HIS A 74 -1.26 -17.35 20.99
CA HIS A 74 -1.17 -15.98 20.51
C HIS A 74 -2.49 -15.22 20.81
N PRO A 75 -2.47 -13.88 21.02
CA PRO A 75 -3.67 -13.06 21.16
C PRO A 75 -4.79 -13.27 20.12
N GLU A 76 -4.44 -13.70 18.90
CA GLU A 76 -5.40 -14.00 17.82
C GLU A 76 -5.92 -15.45 17.85
N GLY A 77 -5.45 -16.27 18.79
CA GLY A 77 -5.90 -17.65 19.02
C GLY A 77 -5.00 -18.74 18.43
N GLN A 78 -3.94 -18.39 17.68
CA GLN A 78 -3.02 -19.37 17.11
C GLN A 78 -2.17 -20.03 18.21
N LEU A 79 -2.22 -21.37 18.28
CA LEU A 79 -1.37 -22.18 19.16
C LEU A 79 0.02 -22.28 18.57
N TYR A 80 1.05 -22.09 19.40
CA TYR A 80 2.43 -22.34 19.05
C TYR A 80 3.18 -22.98 20.22
N PHE A 81 4.34 -23.54 19.93
CA PHE A 81 5.18 -24.24 20.88
C PHE A 81 6.56 -23.60 20.91
N CYS A 82 7.12 -23.54 22.12
CA CYS A 82 8.47 -23.04 22.34
C CYS A 82 9.27 -24.02 23.18
N ARG A 83 10.51 -24.29 22.78
CA ARG A 83 11.51 -25.03 23.56
C ARG A 83 12.50 -24.03 24.15
N HIS A 84 12.56 -23.96 25.48
CA HIS A 84 13.53 -23.11 26.16
C HIS A 84 14.91 -23.80 26.14
N SER A 85 15.66 -23.54 25.07
CA SER A 85 17.03 -24.02 24.83
C SER A 85 17.91 -22.89 24.28
N THR A 86 19.14 -23.21 23.89
CA THR A 86 20.02 -22.29 23.14
C THR A 86 20.34 -22.94 21.79
N PRO A 87 19.77 -22.45 20.66
CA PRO A 87 18.81 -21.34 20.56
C PRO A 87 17.45 -21.70 21.15
N VAL A 88 16.62 -20.69 21.41
CA VAL A 88 15.20 -20.89 21.70
C VAL A 88 14.53 -21.40 20.43
N ILE A 89 13.72 -22.45 20.51
CA ILE A 89 13.04 -22.98 19.32
C ILE A 89 11.58 -22.58 19.36
N VAL A 90 11.06 -22.03 18.26
CA VAL A 90 9.66 -21.64 18.13
C VAL A 90 9.03 -22.34 16.91
N THR A 91 7.81 -22.83 17.05
CA THR A 91 7.09 -23.49 15.95
C THR A 91 5.58 -23.42 16.11
N GLU A 92 4.86 -23.31 14.99
CA GLU A 92 3.39 -23.46 14.93
C GLU A 92 2.95 -24.90 14.60
N ALA A 93 3.90 -25.83 14.43
CA ALA A 93 3.58 -27.23 14.23
C ALA A 93 2.84 -27.78 15.47
N TYR A 94 1.75 -28.53 15.26
CA TYR A 94 0.98 -29.10 16.35
C TYR A 94 1.74 -30.27 16.99
N LEU A 95 2.54 -30.01 18.03
CA LEU A 95 3.42 -31.00 18.66
C LEU A 95 2.68 -32.02 19.55
N TYR A 96 1.39 -31.81 19.80
CA TYR A 96 0.52 -32.86 20.34
C TYR A 96 0.16 -33.94 19.30
N ASN A 97 0.77 -33.91 18.11
CA ASN A 97 0.87 -35.06 17.21
C ASN A 97 2.30 -35.63 17.29
N SER A 98 2.43 -36.92 17.61
CA SER A 98 3.73 -37.59 17.76
C SER A 98 4.56 -37.63 16.47
N GLU A 99 3.92 -37.69 15.29
CA GLU A 99 4.61 -37.65 14.00
C GLU A 99 5.29 -36.29 13.78
N ASN A 100 4.59 -35.20 14.10
CA ASN A 100 5.15 -33.85 14.03
C ASN A 100 6.34 -33.71 14.98
N MET A 101 6.25 -34.26 16.19
CA MET A 101 7.36 -34.23 17.15
C MET A 101 8.58 -35.00 16.64
N GLN A 102 8.39 -36.17 16.00
CA GLN A 102 9.49 -36.93 15.39
C GLN A 102 10.16 -36.17 14.24
N LYS A 103 9.37 -35.57 13.34
CA LYS A 103 9.88 -34.72 12.25
C LYS A 103 10.65 -33.51 12.81
N MET A 104 10.10 -32.85 13.83
CA MET A 104 10.73 -31.72 14.52
C MET A 104 12.10 -32.11 15.11
N SER A 105 12.18 -33.24 15.83
CA SER A 105 13.45 -33.72 16.39
C SER A 105 14.51 -34.02 15.33
N PHE A 106 14.11 -34.59 14.18
CA PHE A 106 15.03 -34.83 13.07
C PHE A 106 15.61 -33.52 12.52
N TRP A 107 14.75 -32.55 12.19
CA TRP A 107 15.16 -31.28 11.60
C TRP A 107 15.99 -30.42 12.56
N LEU A 108 15.65 -30.41 13.85
CA LEU A 108 16.46 -29.72 14.86
C LEU A 108 17.89 -30.26 14.90
N LYS A 109 18.05 -31.58 14.94
CA LYS A 109 19.37 -32.21 14.93
C LYS A 109 20.14 -31.92 13.64
N TRP A 110 19.45 -31.88 12.51
CA TRP A 110 20.07 -31.54 11.22
C TRP A 110 20.56 -30.09 11.20
N ILE A 111 19.75 -29.14 11.69
CA ILE A 111 20.12 -27.74 11.78
C ILE A 111 21.28 -27.52 12.76
N GLU A 112 21.29 -28.21 13.90
CA GLU A 112 22.42 -28.18 14.86
C GLU A 112 23.74 -28.56 14.17
N VAL A 113 23.76 -29.64 13.38
CA VAL A 113 24.94 -30.04 12.59
C VAL A 113 25.33 -28.95 11.58
N LEU A 114 24.38 -28.36 10.87
CA LEU A 114 24.67 -27.29 9.91
C LEU A 114 25.22 -26.03 10.59
N CYS A 115 24.74 -25.66 11.78
CA CYS A 115 25.29 -24.55 12.56
C CYS A 115 26.77 -24.79 12.90
N GLU A 116 27.11 -26.02 13.33
CA GLU A 116 28.49 -26.41 13.64
C GLU A 116 29.39 -26.39 12.39
N GLU A 117 28.93 -26.99 11.29
CA GLU A 117 29.68 -27.07 10.03
C GLU A 117 29.99 -25.68 9.46
N ARG A 118 29.05 -24.74 9.61
CA ARG A 118 29.14 -23.37 9.08
C ARG A 118 29.71 -22.36 10.07
N GLN A 119 30.04 -22.82 11.28
CA GLN A 119 30.63 -22.00 12.35
C GLN A 119 29.77 -20.79 12.72
N ILE A 120 28.44 -20.96 12.71
CA ILE A 120 27.50 -19.90 13.09
C ILE A 120 27.35 -19.92 14.62
N ALA A 121 27.78 -18.85 15.26
CA ALA A 121 27.73 -18.71 16.71
C ALA A 121 26.28 -18.47 17.18
N ILE A 122 25.70 -19.46 17.85
CA ILE A 122 24.39 -19.34 18.47
C ILE A 122 24.54 -18.93 19.93
N HIS A 123 23.96 -17.80 20.30
CA HIS A 123 23.97 -17.26 21.67
C HIS A 123 22.55 -17.26 22.28
N PRO A 124 22.41 -17.02 23.60
CA PRO A 124 21.10 -17.10 24.29
C PRO A 124 20.02 -16.14 23.79
N GLY A 125 20.38 -15.08 23.04
CA GLY A 125 19.43 -14.16 22.43
C GLY A 125 18.99 -14.56 21.02
N VAL A 126 19.39 -15.73 20.53
CA VAL A 126 18.99 -16.26 19.22
C VAL A 126 17.80 -17.19 19.36
N GLU A 127 16.82 -17.01 18.48
CA GLU A 127 15.70 -17.91 18.28
C GLU A 127 15.74 -18.56 16.89
N LEU A 128 15.31 -19.81 16.81
CA LEU A 128 15.12 -20.56 15.58
C LEU A 128 13.63 -20.84 15.42
N PHE A 129 13.05 -20.31 14.34
CA PHE A 129 11.71 -20.69 13.94
C PHE A 129 11.76 -21.90 13.00
N ILE A 130 10.87 -22.87 13.23
CA ILE A 130 10.69 -24.05 12.37
C ILE A 130 9.23 -24.19 11.95
N GLN A 131 9.02 -24.34 10.65
CA GLN A 131 7.75 -24.74 10.04
C GLN A 131 7.91 -26.10 9.37
N LEU A 132 7.14 -27.09 9.81
CA LEU A 132 7.12 -28.42 9.18
C LEU A 132 6.26 -28.37 7.91
N GLU A 133 6.78 -28.90 6.81
CA GLU A 133 6.11 -28.94 5.50
C GLU A 133 5.98 -30.40 5.03
N GLU A 134 5.10 -30.65 4.06
CA GLU A 134 4.94 -32.01 3.50
C GLU A 134 6.24 -32.53 2.85
N SER A 135 6.95 -31.64 2.15
CA SER A 135 8.19 -31.95 1.42
C SER A 135 9.47 -31.69 2.22
N GLY A 136 9.37 -31.32 3.51
CA GLY A 136 10.55 -31.06 4.34
C GLY A 136 10.31 -30.12 5.50
N CYS A 137 11.13 -29.07 5.60
CA CYS A 137 11.14 -28.13 6.70
C CYS A 137 11.56 -26.74 6.23
N ALA A 138 10.84 -25.72 6.68
CA ALA A 138 11.22 -24.33 6.49
C ALA A 138 11.75 -23.72 7.80
N TYR A 139 12.73 -22.82 7.70
CA TYR A 139 13.36 -22.22 8.87
C TYR A 139 13.82 -20.77 8.65
N TYR A 140 13.99 -20.05 9.76
CA TYR A 140 14.78 -18.82 9.85
C TYR A 140 15.27 -18.61 11.28
N PHE A 141 16.31 -17.80 11.44
CA PHE A 141 16.81 -17.38 12.75
C PHE A 141 16.49 -15.92 13.03
N VAL A 142 16.38 -15.59 14.30
CA VAL A 142 16.20 -14.22 14.79
C VAL A 142 17.20 -13.97 15.91
N ASP A 143 17.87 -12.82 15.89
CA ASP A 143 18.72 -12.37 16.99
C ASP A 143 18.08 -11.15 17.69
N HIS A 144 17.74 -11.30 18.98
CA HIS A 144 17.16 -10.23 19.80
C HIS A 144 18.14 -9.11 20.17
N LEU A 145 19.45 -9.35 20.11
CA LEU A 145 20.46 -8.34 20.40
C LEU A 145 20.62 -7.36 19.23
N SER A 146 20.75 -7.88 18.00
CA SER A 146 20.80 -7.06 16.79
C SER A 146 19.41 -6.65 16.28
N ARG A 147 18.36 -7.31 16.76
CA ARG A 147 16.97 -7.17 16.30
C ARG A 147 16.84 -7.43 14.80
N THR A 148 17.39 -8.55 14.32
CA THR A 148 17.36 -8.92 12.90
C THR A 148 17.09 -10.39 12.68
N GLU A 149 16.50 -10.68 11.52
CA GLU A 149 16.40 -12.03 10.96
C GLU A 149 17.68 -12.41 10.19
N PHE A 150 18.07 -13.69 10.21
CA PHE A 150 19.21 -14.21 9.44
C PHE A 150 19.05 -15.71 9.11
N TRP A 151 19.96 -16.23 8.29
CA TRP A 151 19.96 -17.63 7.82
C TRP A 151 21.33 -18.29 7.94
N LEU A 152 21.36 -19.59 7.67
CA LEU A 152 22.60 -20.38 7.72
C LEU A 152 23.46 -20.21 6.46
N ASP A 153 22.89 -19.82 5.34
CA ASP A 153 23.55 -19.68 4.03
C ASP A 153 23.50 -18.23 3.57
N GLN A 154 24.32 -17.93 2.55
CA GLN A 154 24.21 -16.69 1.79
C GLN A 154 23.10 -16.83 0.75
N PHE A 155 22.25 -15.82 0.67
CA PHE A 155 21.15 -15.75 -0.29
C PHE A 155 21.10 -14.35 -0.90
N ASP A 156 20.64 -14.29 -2.15
CA ASP A 156 20.26 -13.01 -2.75
C ASP A 156 18.90 -12.55 -2.19
N THR A 157 18.67 -11.23 -2.13
CA THR A 157 17.40 -10.68 -1.64
C THR A 157 16.20 -11.19 -2.43
N ASP A 158 16.37 -11.34 -3.75
CA ASP A 158 15.31 -11.82 -4.65
C ASP A 158 14.93 -13.29 -4.34
N GLU A 159 15.88 -14.14 -3.96
CA GLU A 159 15.64 -15.54 -3.59
C GLU A 159 14.81 -15.66 -2.31
N MET A 160 15.03 -14.74 -1.37
CA MET A 160 14.31 -14.66 -0.10
C MET A 160 12.99 -13.89 -0.18
N GLY A 161 12.64 -13.37 -1.36
CA GLY A 161 11.46 -12.51 -1.55
C GLY A 161 11.56 -11.18 -0.81
N LEU A 162 12.78 -10.73 -0.49
CA LEU A 162 13.04 -9.43 0.13
C LEU A 162 12.93 -8.30 -0.91
N PRO A 163 12.48 -7.09 -0.53
CA PRO A 163 12.46 -5.96 -1.44
C PRO A 163 13.89 -5.58 -1.87
N ARG A 164 14.01 -4.99 -3.06
CA ARG A 164 15.30 -4.46 -3.55
C ARG A 164 15.82 -3.35 -2.63
N VAL A 165 17.12 -3.40 -2.35
CA VAL A 165 17.81 -2.51 -1.41
C VAL A 165 18.83 -1.62 -2.11
N ALA A 166 19.23 -0.54 -1.44
CA ALA A 166 20.22 0.42 -1.95
C ALA A 166 21.62 0.23 -1.34
N SER A 167 21.69 -0.40 -0.17
CA SER A 167 22.88 -0.61 0.65
C SER A 167 22.61 -1.72 1.67
N GLU A 168 23.65 -2.19 2.34
CA GLU A 168 23.53 -3.14 3.44
C GLU A 168 22.75 -2.52 4.61
N GLU A 169 22.99 -1.25 4.94
CA GLU A 169 22.25 -0.55 5.99
C GLU A 169 20.77 -0.40 5.65
N HIS A 170 20.42 -0.29 4.37
CA HIS A 170 19.03 -0.29 3.93
C HIS A 170 18.41 -1.70 4.07
N LEU A 171 19.15 -2.76 3.76
CA LEU A 171 18.71 -4.14 3.99
C LEU A 171 18.43 -4.40 5.47
N MET A 172 19.25 -3.86 6.37
CA MET A 172 19.04 -4.00 7.82
C MET A 172 17.69 -3.45 8.29
N LEU A 173 17.12 -2.45 7.62
CA LEU A 173 15.77 -1.95 7.94
C LEU A 173 14.68 -3.00 7.64
N ALA A 174 14.81 -3.74 6.53
CA ALA A 174 13.89 -4.83 6.20
C ALA A 174 14.05 -6.02 7.16
N LEU A 175 15.29 -6.40 7.50
CA LEU A 175 15.54 -7.47 8.47
C LEU A 175 15.06 -7.10 9.88
N ASN A 176 15.04 -5.83 10.24
CA ASN A 176 14.45 -5.34 11.49
C ASN A 176 12.91 -5.42 11.47
N GLU A 177 12.28 -5.09 10.34
CA GLU A 177 10.83 -5.31 10.15
C GLU A 177 10.45 -6.78 10.35
N HIS A 178 11.25 -7.69 9.80
CA HIS A 178 11.09 -9.13 9.95
C HIS A 178 11.26 -9.59 11.41
N TYR A 179 12.28 -9.08 12.11
CA TYR A 179 12.42 -9.29 13.55
C TYR A 179 11.15 -8.91 14.32
N TRP A 180 10.59 -7.72 14.08
CA TRP A 180 9.38 -7.29 14.77
C TRP A 180 8.14 -8.09 14.37
N SER A 181 8.09 -8.59 13.14
CA SER A 181 7.03 -9.51 12.69
C SER A 181 7.10 -10.84 13.44
N HIS A 182 8.30 -11.39 13.67
CA HIS A 182 8.48 -12.58 14.50
C HIS A 182 8.04 -12.32 15.95
N VAL A 183 8.44 -11.19 16.56
CA VAL A 183 8.02 -10.79 17.91
C VAL A 183 6.51 -10.62 18.01
N GLU A 184 5.87 -10.04 16.98
CA GLU A 184 4.42 -9.92 16.90
C GLU A 184 3.76 -11.30 16.89
N TYR A 185 4.30 -12.26 16.13
CA TYR A 185 3.73 -13.59 15.96
C TYR A 185 3.90 -14.51 17.17
N PHE A 186 4.98 -14.32 17.96
CA PHE A 186 5.34 -15.17 19.10
C PHE A 186 5.62 -14.36 20.38
N PRO A 187 4.65 -13.60 20.92
CA PRO A 187 4.91 -12.57 21.94
C PRO A 187 5.07 -13.11 23.37
N ALA A 188 4.73 -14.36 23.65
CA ALA A 188 4.47 -14.82 25.02
C ALA A 188 5.63 -15.56 25.72
N HIS A 189 6.66 -16.03 25.00
CA HIS A 189 7.63 -16.98 25.57
C HIS A 189 8.93 -16.36 26.11
N PHE A 190 9.31 -15.14 25.70
CA PHE A 190 10.62 -14.54 26.04
C PHE A 190 10.57 -13.46 27.16
N GLY A 191 9.44 -13.32 27.87
CA GLY A 191 9.36 -12.42 29.03
C GLY A 191 9.36 -10.94 28.68
N GLY A 192 8.56 -10.55 27.68
CA GLY A 192 8.21 -9.16 27.42
C GLY A 192 9.27 -8.30 26.74
N LEU A 193 8.95 -7.00 26.63
CA LEU A 193 9.81 -6.00 26.01
C LEU A 193 10.35 -5.00 27.04
N GLY A 194 11.56 -4.49 26.80
CA GLY A 194 12.11 -3.41 27.62
C GLY A 194 11.35 -2.10 27.44
N GLU A 195 11.11 -1.36 28.52
CA GLU A 195 10.34 -0.09 28.51
C GLU A 195 10.89 0.95 27.52
N SER A 196 12.22 0.97 27.31
CA SER A 196 12.89 1.83 26.33
C SER A 196 12.34 1.66 24.91
N THR A 197 11.95 0.43 24.54
CA THR A 197 11.36 0.09 23.25
C THR A 197 10.01 0.78 23.04
N VAL A 198 9.22 0.93 24.11
CA VAL A 198 7.93 1.62 24.08
C VAL A 198 8.12 3.14 24.08
N ASN A 199 9.06 3.61 24.90
CA ASN A 199 9.40 5.04 24.98
C ASN A 199 9.94 5.60 23.65
N GLU A 200 10.67 4.78 22.88
CA GLU A 200 11.11 5.14 21.54
C GLU A 200 9.93 5.32 20.57
N LEU A 201 8.97 4.38 20.52
CA LEU A 201 7.77 4.55 19.70
C LEU A 201 6.97 5.79 20.09
N ILE A 202 6.78 6.05 21.39
CA ILE A 202 6.10 7.26 21.87
C ILE A 202 6.80 8.52 21.32
N SER A 203 8.14 8.53 21.34
CA SER A 203 8.94 9.65 20.83
C SER A 203 8.79 9.83 19.32
N ILE A 204 8.82 8.72 18.56
CA ILE A 204 8.63 8.71 17.10
C ILE A 204 7.25 9.28 16.73
N PHE A 205 6.18 8.77 17.34
CA PHE A 205 4.83 9.26 17.06
C PHE A 205 4.61 10.70 17.53
N SER A 206 5.29 11.15 18.59
CA SER A 206 5.24 12.53 19.07
C SER A 206 5.90 13.48 18.07
N HIS A 207 7.10 13.15 17.59
CA HIS A 207 7.78 13.87 16.53
C HIS A 207 6.92 13.93 15.26
N ALA A 208 6.41 12.78 14.83
CA ALA A 208 5.55 12.69 13.65
C ALA A 208 4.26 13.52 13.77
N THR A 209 3.69 13.63 14.96
CA THR A 209 2.52 14.48 15.21
C THR A 209 2.86 15.94 14.90
N LEU A 210 4.00 16.44 15.40
CA LEU A 210 4.45 17.80 15.14
C LEU A 210 4.72 18.01 13.66
N ASP A 211 5.50 17.11 13.03
CA ASP A 211 5.84 17.19 11.62
C ASP A 211 4.59 17.22 10.73
N ARG A 212 3.60 16.35 10.97
CA ARG A 212 2.34 16.35 10.21
C ARG A 212 1.49 17.61 10.45
N MET A 213 1.62 18.27 11.60
CA MET A 213 0.90 19.51 11.90
C MET A 213 1.56 20.74 11.27
N THR A 214 2.87 20.74 11.10
CA THR A 214 3.64 21.89 10.60
C THR A 214 4.05 21.75 9.13
N SER A 215 4.00 20.53 8.56
CA SER A 215 4.41 20.22 7.19
C SER A 215 3.30 19.55 6.38
N THR A 216 2.97 20.15 5.23
CA THR A 216 2.02 19.60 4.24
C THR A 216 2.63 18.49 3.37
N VAL A 217 3.94 18.30 3.47
CA VAL A 217 4.72 17.35 2.65
C VAL A 217 5.44 16.29 3.47
N SER A 218 5.11 16.16 4.75
CA SER A 218 5.62 15.10 5.63
C SER A 218 5.48 13.71 5.00
N THR A 219 6.48 12.86 5.26
CA THR A 219 6.52 11.48 4.79
C THR A 219 5.86 10.50 5.75
N PHE A 220 5.42 10.94 6.94
CA PHE A 220 4.86 10.03 7.93
C PHE A 220 3.45 9.54 7.51
N PRO A 221 3.16 8.24 7.60
CA PRO A 221 1.98 7.66 6.96
C PRO A 221 0.66 7.90 7.71
N TYR A 222 0.70 8.44 8.93
CA TYR A 222 -0.45 8.61 9.80
C TYR A 222 -0.79 10.08 10.04
N THR A 223 -2.07 10.37 10.23
CA THR A 223 -2.55 11.71 10.58
C THR A 223 -2.19 12.09 12.02
N PRO A 224 -2.15 13.40 12.37
CA PRO A 224 -1.94 13.83 13.77
C PRO A 224 -2.96 13.27 14.77
N LYS A 225 -4.16 12.90 14.29
CA LYS A 225 -5.20 12.29 15.13
C LYS A 225 -4.88 10.82 15.42
N GLU A 226 -4.40 10.08 14.42
CA GLU A 226 -4.00 8.68 14.57
C GLU A 226 -2.73 8.56 15.42
N CYS A 227 -1.72 9.40 15.20
CA CYS A 227 -0.50 9.41 16.00
C CYS A 227 -0.80 9.58 17.51
N ARG A 228 -1.70 10.50 17.87
CA ARG A 228 -2.12 10.69 19.26
C ARG A 228 -2.80 9.46 19.86
N LYS A 229 -3.67 8.79 19.09
CA LYS A 229 -4.29 7.52 19.54
C LYS A 229 -3.25 6.43 19.78
N TYR A 230 -2.26 6.30 18.91
CA TYR A 230 -1.17 5.34 19.10
C TYR A 230 -0.31 5.69 20.32
N ILE A 231 -0.03 6.98 20.57
CA ILE A 231 0.67 7.42 21.78
C ILE A 231 -0.11 7.01 23.04
N ASP A 232 -1.43 7.21 23.06
CA ASP A 232 -2.26 6.86 24.22
C ASP A 232 -2.29 5.34 24.46
N LEU A 233 -2.35 4.55 23.38
CA LEU A 233 -2.23 3.09 23.44
C LEU A 233 -0.86 2.65 23.98
N LEU A 234 0.22 3.24 23.49
CA LEU A 234 1.58 2.94 23.93
C LEU A 234 1.82 3.31 25.39
N LYS A 235 1.27 4.43 25.87
CA LYS A 235 1.34 4.81 27.29
C LYS A 235 0.69 3.76 28.19
N THR A 236 -0.43 3.19 27.74
CA THR A 236 -1.13 2.11 28.45
C THR A 236 -0.31 0.82 28.41
N ALA A 237 0.20 0.43 27.24
CA ALA A 237 1.03 -0.75 27.07
C ALA A 237 2.35 -0.70 27.86
N ARG A 238 2.85 0.51 28.14
CA ARG A 238 4.04 0.73 28.97
C ARG A 238 3.86 0.34 30.44
N GLU A 239 2.62 0.27 30.93
CA GLU A 239 2.33 -0.10 32.32
C GLU A 239 2.64 -1.58 32.60
N ASP A 240 2.52 -2.43 31.58
CA ASP A 240 2.87 -3.85 31.64
C ASP A 240 3.44 -4.32 30.29
N THR A 241 4.75 -4.17 30.12
CA THR A 241 5.45 -4.59 28.91
C THR A 241 5.73 -6.10 28.84
N GLN A 242 5.26 -6.85 29.86
CA GLN A 242 5.39 -8.30 29.98
C GLN A 242 4.14 -9.02 29.48
N ASP A 243 2.99 -8.35 29.55
CA ASP A 243 1.74 -8.86 28.98
C ASP A 243 1.85 -9.08 27.46
N MET A 244 1.45 -10.28 27.02
CA MET A 244 1.58 -10.70 25.63
C MET A 244 0.75 -9.85 24.65
N TYR A 245 -0.39 -9.29 25.08
CA TYR A 245 -1.21 -8.44 24.22
C TYR A 245 -0.50 -7.11 23.99
N ASN A 246 0.09 -6.55 25.04
CA ASN A 246 0.91 -5.35 24.95
C ASN A 246 2.15 -5.57 24.07
N VAL A 247 2.86 -6.69 24.22
CA VAL A 247 4.00 -7.06 23.36
C VAL A 247 3.58 -7.12 21.89
N CYS A 248 2.47 -7.78 21.58
CA CYS A 248 1.93 -7.87 20.22
C CYS A 248 1.61 -6.48 19.64
N VAL A 249 0.96 -5.60 20.41
CA VAL A 249 0.65 -4.22 20.00
C VAL A 249 1.93 -3.41 19.74
N ILE A 250 2.92 -3.50 20.62
CA ILE A 250 4.19 -2.78 20.50
C ILE A 250 4.95 -3.27 19.26
N ALA A 251 5.07 -4.59 19.08
CA ALA A 251 5.74 -5.21 17.96
C ALA A 251 5.08 -4.84 16.63
N ARG A 252 3.75 -4.90 16.55
CA ARG A 252 2.98 -4.48 15.36
C ARG A 252 3.24 -3.02 14.99
N LEU A 253 3.31 -2.11 15.96
CA LEU A 253 3.64 -0.72 15.67
C LEU A 253 5.10 -0.57 15.20
N TRP A 254 6.03 -1.36 15.74
CA TRP A 254 7.40 -1.39 15.26
C TRP A 254 7.54 -1.90 13.83
N VAL A 255 6.80 -2.95 13.43
CA VAL A 255 6.72 -3.41 12.01
C VAL A 255 6.37 -2.23 11.10
N LEU A 256 5.33 -1.47 11.44
CA LEU A 256 4.88 -0.32 10.65
C LEU A 256 5.94 0.79 10.58
N ILE A 257 6.65 1.05 11.68
CA ILE A 257 7.73 2.04 11.70
C ILE A 257 8.95 1.57 10.91
N MET A 258 9.34 0.30 10.97
CA MET A 258 10.44 -0.24 10.18
C MET A 258 10.13 -0.23 8.69
N ASN A 259 8.92 -0.63 8.30
CA ASN A 259 8.47 -0.52 6.92
C ASN A 259 8.50 0.94 6.42
N HIS A 260 8.04 1.88 7.25
CA HIS A 260 8.14 3.30 6.93
C HIS A 260 9.60 3.75 6.77
N ARG A 261 10.49 3.39 7.71
CA ARG A 261 11.92 3.72 7.63
C ARG A 261 12.57 3.14 6.37
N PHE A 262 12.24 1.91 6.00
CA PHE A 262 12.67 1.26 4.77
C PHE A 262 12.22 2.07 3.55
N THR A 263 10.90 2.30 3.41
CA THR A 263 10.33 3.00 2.24
C THR A 263 10.88 4.43 2.04
N THR A 264 11.23 5.13 3.12
CA THR A 264 11.80 6.48 3.05
C THR A 264 13.33 6.52 3.04
N HIS A 265 14.00 5.37 2.98
CA HIS A 265 15.47 5.26 3.05
C HIS A 265 16.03 5.98 4.30
N HIS A 266 15.39 5.79 5.45
CA HIS A 266 15.70 6.51 6.68
C HIS A 266 17.14 6.24 7.14
N GLY A 267 17.90 7.32 7.36
CA GLY A 267 19.31 7.24 7.79
C GLY A 267 20.29 6.90 6.67
N GLN A 268 19.83 6.82 5.43
CA GLN A 268 20.67 6.62 4.24
C GLN A 268 21.09 7.96 3.63
N GLU A 269 22.13 7.96 2.80
CA GLU A 269 22.61 9.15 2.07
C GLU A 269 21.48 9.83 1.26
N SER A 270 20.64 9.03 0.60
CA SER A 270 19.49 9.50 -0.18
C SER A 270 18.17 9.27 0.55
N SER A 271 18.03 9.85 1.75
CA SER A 271 16.79 9.82 2.54
C SER A 271 15.67 10.65 1.91
N ARG A 272 14.44 10.14 1.89
CA ARG A 272 13.25 10.92 1.49
C ARG A 272 12.78 11.79 2.64
N LEU A 273 12.86 13.11 2.48
CA LEU A 273 12.43 14.08 3.49
C LEU A 273 11.08 14.73 3.17
N SER A 274 10.61 14.60 1.92
CA SER A 274 9.30 15.07 1.48
C SER A 274 8.57 14.00 0.69
N ARG A 275 7.26 13.87 0.89
CA ARG A 275 6.42 12.92 0.13
C ARG A 275 6.44 13.19 -1.37
N THR A 276 6.69 14.43 -1.79
CA THR A 276 6.74 14.84 -3.21
C THR A 276 8.13 14.69 -3.81
N GLN A 277 9.14 14.32 -3.01
CA GLN A 277 10.50 14.11 -3.47
C GLN A 277 10.63 12.69 -4.04
N SER A 278 11.03 12.60 -5.30
CA SER A 278 11.51 11.34 -5.89
C SER A 278 12.97 11.14 -5.50
N ILE A 279 13.29 9.97 -4.97
CA ILE A 279 14.65 9.56 -4.58
C ILE A 279 15.16 8.39 -5.43
N LEU A 280 14.25 7.70 -6.13
CA LEU A 280 14.60 6.61 -7.03
C LEU A 280 14.91 7.13 -8.44
N ALA A 281 15.61 6.30 -9.23
CA ALA A 281 15.90 6.63 -10.61
C ALA A 281 14.59 6.92 -11.37
N PRO A 282 14.47 8.09 -12.04
CA PRO A 282 13.22 8.49 -12.64
C PRO A 282 12.84 7.52 -13.76
N LYS A 283 11.59 7.09 -13.78
CA LYS A 283 11.02 6.37 -14.93
C LYS A 283 10.84 7.37 -16.07
N ILE A 284 11.76 7.39 -17.03
CA ILE A 284 11.73 8.35 -18.14
C ILE A 284 10.62 7.98 -19.12
N TYR A 285 9.52 8.74 -19.11
CA TYR A 285 8.49 8.65 -20.14
C TYR A 285 8.84 9.62 -21.28
N THR A 286 9.09 9.10 -22.47
CA THR A 286 9.48 9.96 -23.59
C THR A 286 8.25 10.67 -24.19
N PRO A 287 8.24 12.01 -24.24
CA PRO A 287 7.15 12.75 -24.87
C PRO A 287 7.15 12.46 -26.36
N ASN A 288 6.16 11.69 -26.81
CA ASN A 288 5.98 11.32 -28.20
C ASN A 288 4.86 12.13 -28.87
N VAL A 289 4.73 11.99 -30.19
CA VAL A 289 3.71 12.69 -30.99
C VAL A 289 2.30 12.45 -30.45
N VAL A 290 2.02 11.25 -29.95
CA VAL A 290 0.72 10.89 -29.36
C VAL A 290 0.47 11.69 -28.08
N SER A 291 1.45 11.82 -27.19
CA SER A 291 1.33 12.62 -25.97
C SER A 291 0.98 14.09 -26.27
N ARG A 292 1.66 14.68 -27.27
CA ARG A 292 1.36 16.04 -27.75
C ARG A 292 -0.05 16.14 -28.34
N ALA A 293 -0.46 15.18 -29.16
CA ALA A 293 -1.80 15.14 -29.72
C ALA A 293 -2.87 15.08 -28.62
N ILE A 294 -2.68 14.25 -27.59
CA ILE A 294 -3.57 14.14 -26.43
C ILE A 294 -3.66 15.48 -25.69
N THR A 295 -2.53 16.15 -25.40
CA THR A 295 -2.53 17.49 -24.80
C THR A 295 -3.38 18.47 -25.61
N HIS A 296 -3.18 18.55 -26.92
CA HIS A 296 -3.92 19.48 -27.77
C HIS A 296 -5.42 19.14 -27.88
N LEU A 297 -5.76 17.86 -28.09
CA LEU A 297 -7.15 17.40 -28.19
C LEU A 297 -7.94 17.53 -26.88
N THR A 298 -7.24 17.55 -25.74
CA THR A 298 -7.86 17.75 -24.42
C THR A 298 -7.73 19.17 -23.90
N LEU A 299 -7.26 20.11 -24.73
CA LEU A 299 -7.05 21.51 -24.35
C LEU A 299 -6.15 21.65 -23.11
N GLY A 300 -5.18 20.75 -22.93
CA GLY A 300 -4.29 20.69 -21.79
C GLY A 300 -4.86 20.04 -20.52
N LEU A 301 -6.16 19.71 -20.49
CA LEU A 301 -6.79 19.15 -19.29
C LEU A 301 -6.25 17.75 -18.94
N SER A 302 -5.82 16.97 -19.93
CA SER A 302 -5.16 15.68 -19.67
C SER A 302 -3.88 15.84 -18.84
N ASP A 303 -3.10 16.92 -19.05
CA ASP A 303 -1.89 17.18 -18.29
C ASP A 303 -2.21 17.52 -16.83
N VAL A 304 -3.30 18.24 -16.58
CA VAL A 304 -3.75 18.53 -15.20
C VAL A 304 -4.04 17.24 -14.43
N TYR A 305 -4.79 16.31 -15.02
CA TYR A 305 -5.06 15.01 -14.38
C TYR A 305 -3.83 14.10 -14.31
N THR A 306 -2.94 14.16 -15.32
CA THR A 306 -1.68 13.40 -15.31
C THR A 306 -0.81 13.86 -14.15
N ASN A 307 -0.60 15.17 -14.00
CA ASN A 307 0.17 15.74 -12.89
C ASN A 307 -0.44 15.41 -11.52
N LYS A 308 -1.77 15.49 -11.38
CA LYS A 308 -2.46 15.06 -10.15
C LYS A 308 -2.17 13.60 -9.78
N LEU A 309 -2.07 12.70 -10.77
CA LEU A 309 -1.75 11.30 -10.56
C LEU A 309 -0.26 11.09 -10.24
N ASP A 310 0.63 11.77 -10.96
CA ASP A 310 2.07 11.74 -10.70
C ASP A 310 2.42 12.26 -9.29
N ASP A 311 1.77 13.35 -8.84
CA ASP A 311 1.97 13.96 -7.52
C ASP A 311 1.58 13.04 -6.34
N VAL A 312 0.61 12.16 -6.55
CA VAL A 312 0.13 11.21 -5.53
C VAL A 312 0.88 9.88 -5.58
N PHE A 313 1.59 9.59 -6.68
CA PHE A 313 2.24 8.31 -6.94
C PHE A 313 3.74 8.42 -7.19
N VAL A 314 4.43 9.15 -6.31
CA VAL A 314 5.87 9.36 -6.39
C VAL A 314 6.62 8.09 -5.97
N ASP A 315 7.47 7.57 -6.85
CA ASP A 315 8.26 6.34 -6.67
C ASP A 315 7.43 5.12 -6.26
N ASP A 316 6.25 4.97 -6.87
CA ASP A 316 5.32 3.85 -6.61
C ASP A 316 4.74 3.82 -5.18
N LEU A 317 4.89 4.90 -4.41
CA LEU A 317 4.34 5.03 -3.07
C LEU A 317 3.02 5.80 -3.08
N VAL A 318 2.06 5.30 -2.30
CA VAL A 318 0.78 5.97 -2.05
C VAL A 318 0.62 6.34 -0.58
N TYR A 319 0.30 7.61 -0.37
CA TYR A 319 -0.19 8.13 0.89
C TYR A 319 -1.72 8.17 0.85
N ILE A 320 -2.37 7.50 1.80
CA ILE A 320 -3.80 7.22 1.69
C ILE A 320 -4.67 8.48 1.76
N GLU A 321 -4.28 9.45 2.58
CA GLU A 321 -5.00 10.72 2.73
C GLU A 321 -5.00 11.50 1.41
N GLN A 322 -3.85 11.55 0.72
CA GLN A 322 -3.65 12.25 -0.55
C GLN A 322 -4.38 11.54 -1.68
N TRP A 323 -4.43 10.20 -1.64
CA TRP A 323 -5.27 9.41 -2.53
C TRP A 323 -6.76 9.73 -2.34
N HIS A 324 -7.25 9.75 -1.10
CA HIS A 324 -8.64 10.08 -0.81
C HIS A 324 -9.00 11.50 -1.26
N GLU A 325 -8.13 12.49 -1.00
CA GLU A 325 -8.30 13.86 -1.49
C GLU A 325 -8.39 13.93 -3.02
N LEU A 326 -7.49 13.22 -3.72
CA LEU A 326 -7.49 13.13 -5.18
C LEU A 326 -8.81 12.53 -5.70
N MET A 327 -9.24 11.39 -5.14
CA MET A 327 -10.44 10.70 -5.59
C MET A 327 -11.71 11.48 -5.31
N GLN A 328 -11.79 12.17 -4.17
CA GLN A 328 -12.89 13.09 -3.86
C GLN A 328 -12.93 14.27 -4.83
N SER A 329 -11.77 14.86 -5.13
CA SER A 329 -11.62 15.95 -6.11
C SER A 329 -12.08 15.52 -7.50
N ASN A 330 -11.57 14.39 -8.02
CA ASN A 330 -11.97 13.85 -9.32
C ASN A 330 -13.46 13.50 -9.38
N THR A 331 -14.01 12.91 -8.31
CA THR A 331 -15.44 12.61 -8.21
C THR A 331 -16.29 13.87 -8.30
N LYS A 332 -15.85 14.97 -7.68
CA LYS A 332 -16.52 16.27 -7.77
C LYS A 332 -16.47 16.83 -9.20
N ASP A 333 -15.32 16.77 -9.86
CA ASP A 333 -15.13 17.24 -11.24
C ASP A 333 -16.02 16.46 -12.23
N TRP A 334 -16.11 15.14 -12.08
CA TRP A 334 -16.96 14.30 -12.91
C TRP A 334 -18.45 14.56 -12.67
N LYS A 335 -18.88 14.73 -11.40
CA LYS A 335 -20.26 15.11 -11.08
C LYS A 335 -20.65 16.46 -11.67
N ALA A 336 -19.76 17.45 -11.61
CA ALA A 336 -20.01 18.76 -12.22
C ALA A 336 -20.14 18.64 -13.75
N SER A 337 -19.26 17.88 -14.40
CA SER A 337 -19.31 17.63 -15.85
C SER A 337 -20.59 16.92 -16.27
N LEU A 338 -21.04 15.93 -15.48
CA LEU A 338 -22.30 15.23 -15.67
C LEU A 338 -23.50 16.19 -15.59
N GLN A 339 -23.54 17.05 -14.57
CA GLN A 339 -24.61 18.03 -14.37
C GLN A 339 -24.70 19.02 -15.54
N ILE A 340 -23.57 19.62 -15.94
CA ILE A 340 -23.53 20.59 -17.03
C ILE A 340 -23.93 19.94 -18.36
N SER A 341 -23.39 18.75 -18.67
CA SER A 341 -23.72 18.06 -19.92
C SER A 341 -25.20 17.69 -19.99
N THR A 342 -25.79 17.27 -18.87
CA THR A 342 -27.22 16.95 -18.78
C THR A 342 -28.09 18.19 -18.98
N LEU A 343 -27.73 19.32 -18.37
CA LEU A 343 -28.45 20.59 -18.54
C LEU A 343 -28.42 21.07 -20.00
N LEU A 344 -27.26 21.00 -20.66
CA LEU A 344 -27.13 21.36 -22.08
C LEU A 344 -27.91 20.42 -23.00
N LEU A 345 -27.96 19.12 -22.69
CA LEU A 345 -28.81 18.17 -23.41
C LEU A 345 -30.31 18.49 -23.26
N LEU A 346 -30.76 18.90 -22.08
CA LEU A 346 -32.13 19.38 -21.89
C LEU A 346 -32.40 20.66 -22.69
N ALA A 347 -31.44 21.57 -22.75
CA ALA A 347 -31.57 22.81 -23.53
C ALA A 347 -31.69 22.54 -25.05
N HIS A 348 -31.12 21.45 -25.57
CA HIS A 348 -31.30 21.05 -26.98
C HIS A 348 -32.76 20.81 -27.37
N ILE A 349 -33.63 20.43 -26.42
CA ILE A 349 -35.08 20.25 -26.70
C ILE A 349 -35.69 21.53 -27.28
N VAL A 350 -35.26 22.70 -26.80
CA VAL A 350 -35.72 24.01 -27.32
C VAL A 350 -35.21 24.22 -28.74
N HIS A 351 -33.96 23.88 -29.02
CA HIS A 351 -33.38 23.99 -30.36
C HIS A 351 -34.02 23.03 -31.38
N CYS A 352 -34.49 21.85 -30.96
CA CYS A 352 -35.19 20.90 -31.82
C CYS A 352 -36.54 21.42 -32.36
N ILE A 353 -37.17 22.35 -31.64
CA ILE A 353 -38.46 22.95 -32.07
C ILE A 353 -38.24 23.93 -33.23
N ILE A 354 -37.03 24.49 -33.36
CA ILE A 354 -36.71 25.52 -34.35
C ILE A 354 -36.16 24.84 -35.62
N PRO A 355 -36.80 24.98 -36.79
CA PRO A 355 -36.27 24.43 -38.03
C PRO A 355 -34.97 25.16 -38.42
N GLY A 356 -33.89 24.42 -38.63
CA GLY A 356 -32.54 24.99 -38.84
C GLY A 356 -31.54 24.01 -39.46
N VAL A 357 -30.27 24.10 -39.07
CA VAL A 357 -29.17 23.23 -39.55
C VAL A 357 -29.00 22.05 -38.56
N PRO A 358 -29.66 20.90 -38.77
CA PRO A 358 -29.78 19.85 -37.75
C PRO A 358 -28.43 19.17 -37.46
N SER A 359 -27.48 19.19 -38.40
CA SER A 359 -26.20 18.49 -38.28
C SER A 359 -25.35 19.02 -37.12
N LEU A 360 -25.32 20.34 -36.89
CA LEU A 360 -24.53 20.95 -35.83
C LEU A 360 -25.13 20.71 -34.44
N GLY A 361 -26.47 20.80 -34.33
CA GLY A 361 -27.20 20.45 -33.12
C GLY A 361 -27.05 18.97 -32.76
N LEU A 362 -27.18 18.08 -33.75
CA LEU A 362 -27.01 16.63 -33.56
C LEU A 362 -25.58 16.28 -33.12
N ALA A 363 -24.56 16.86 -33.75
CA ALA A 363 -23.16 16.64 -33.36
C ALA A 363 -22.90 17.07 -31.92
N SER A 364 -23.40 18.25 -31.51
CA SER A 364 -23.33 18.72 -30.13
C SER A 364 -24.02 17.75 -29.15
N ALA A 365 -25.23 17.30 -29.47
CA ALA A 365 -25.98 16.38 -28.61
C ALA A 365 -25.26 15.02 -28.44
N ILE A 366 -24.70 14.46 -29.53
CA ILE A 366 -23.94 13.19 -29.47
C ILE A 366 -22.70 13.35 -28.58
N ILE A 367 -21.95 14.44 -28.74
CA ILE A 367 -20.76 14.71 -27.92
C ILE A 367 -21.13 14.87 -26.44
N LEU A 368 -22.18 15.64 -26.13
CA LEU A 368 -22.64 15.83 -24.75
C LEU A 368 -23.16 14.52 -24.14
N PHE A 369 -23.89 13.70 -24.90
CA PHE A 369 -24.35 12.39 -24.46
C PHE A 369 -23.17 11.46 -24.15
N THR A 370 -22.13 11.47 -24.99
CA THR A 370 -20.88 10.75 -24.73
C THR A 370 -20.17 11.29 -23.47
N GLY A 371 -20.25 12.60 -23.22
CA GLY A 371 -19.81 13.23 -21.97
C GLY A 371 -20.55 12.71 -20.74
N VAL A 372 -21.87 12.56 -20.81
CA VAL A 372 -22.70 11.96 -19.74
C VAL A 372 -22.33 10.49 -19.50
N LEU A 373 -22.19 9.71 -20.57
CA LEU A 373 -21.80 8.30 -20.46
C LEU A 373 -20.41 8.13 -19.85
N SER A 374 -19.42 8.90 -20.30
CA SER A 374 -18.06 8.86 -19.76
C SER A 374 -18.01 9.28 -18.29
N ALA A 375 -18.70 10.36 -17.90
CA ALA A 375 -18.79 10.78 -16.50
C ALA A 375 -19.44 9.70 -15.62
N SER A 376 -20.52 9.09 -16.10
CA SER A 376 -21.25 8.05 -15.37
C SER A 376 -20.39 6.80 -15.21
N LEU A 377 -19.68 6.39 -16.26
CA LEU A 377 -18.76 5.25 -16.21
C LEU A 377 -17.64 5.47 -15.20
N LEU A 378 -16.99 6.64 -15.23
CA LEU A 378 -15.93 6.99 -14.29
C LEU A 378 -16.43 6.99 -12.85
N LEU A 379 -17.62 7.56 -12.60
CA LEU A 379 -18.24 7.57 -11.27
C LEU A 379 -18.56 6.16 -10.77
N VAL A 380 -19.10 5.28 -11.62
CA VAL A 380 -19.40 3.89 -11.23
C VAL A 380 -18.12 3.10 -10.97
N GLN A 381 -17.15 3.19 -11.88
CA GLN A 381 -15.91 2.42 -11.82
C GLN A 381 -15.04 2.81 -10.61
N HIS A 382 -14.99 4.09 -10.25
CA HIS A 382 -14.08 4.58 -9.21
C HIS A 382 -14.77 4.79 -7.86
N ARG A 383 -16.08 4.56 -7.74
CA ARG A 383 -16.80 4.64 -6.45
C ARG A 383 -16.18 3.75 -5.37
N PRO A 384 -15.79 2.47 -5.63
CA PRO A 384 -15.19 1.62 -4.61
C PRO A 384 -13.83 2.14 -4.10
N LEU A 385 -13.16 2.97 -4.89
CA LEU A 385 -11.81 3.46 -4.59
C LEU A 385 -11.80 4.65 -3.62
N LEU A 386 -12.97 5.20 -3.27
CA LEU A 386 -13.10 6.31 -2.32
C LEU A 386 -12.71 5.91 -0.89
N ASP A 387 -12.95 4.66 -0.52
CA ASP A 387 -12.74 4.15 0.85
C ASP A 387 -11.73 2.99 0.88
N THR A 388 -10.83 2.93 -0.10
CA THR A 388 -9.87 1.82 -0.24
C THR A 388 -8.64 2.00 0.68
N THR A 389 -7.80 0.97 0.77
CA THR A 389 -6.53 1.01 1.51
C THR A 389 -5.36 1.50 0.63
N ALA A 390 -4.25 1.91 1.26
CA ALA A 390 -3.07 2.38 0.53
C ALA A 390 -2.51 1.34 -0.45
N LEU A 391 -2.54 0.05 -0.06
CA LEU A 391 -2.08 -1.06 -0.90
C LEU A 391 -2.92 -1.19 -2.17
N HIS A 392 -4.24 -1.31 -2.03
CA HIS A 392 -5.14 -1.40 -3.19
C HIS A 392 -5.10 -0.16 -4.08
N ALA A 393 -4.89 1.03 -3.50
CA ALA A 393 -4.70 2.26 -4.29
C ALA A 393 -3.41 2.21 -5.11
N ALA A 394 -2.31 1.73 -4.51
CA ALA A 394 -1.04 1.56 -5.20
C ALA A 394 -1.14 0.50 -6.31
N ASP A 395 -1.77 -0.64 -6.05
CA ASP A 395 -2.03 -1.69 -7.06
C ASP A 395 -2.86 -1.15 -8.23
N HIS A 396 -3.90 -0.37 -7.93
CA HIS A 396 -4.72 0.27 -8.95
C HIS A 396 -3.90 1.25 -9.80
N LEU A 397 -3.07 2.10 -9.17
CA LEU A 397 -2.22 3.05 -9.86
C LEU A 397 -1.16 2.36 -10.72
N LEU A 398 -0.57 1.25 -10.24
CA LEU A 398 0.30 0.40 -11.06
C LEU A 398 -0.43 -0.16 -12.27
N ALA A 399 -1.66 -0.67 -12.09
CA ALA A 399 -2.43 -1.29 -13.15
C ALA A 399 -2.85 -0.29 -14.25
N ILE A 400 -3.15 0.96 -13.90
CA ILE A 400 -3.56 1.99 -14.87
C ILE A 400 -2.37 2.79 -15.45
N ARG A 401 -1.15 2.60 -14.93
CA ARG A 401 0.04 3.30 -15.42
C ARG A 401 0.61 2.60 -16.65
N SER A 402 0.67 3.31 -17.76
CA SER A 402 1.32 2.80 -18.97
C SER A 402 2.84 2.80 -18.83
N GLN A 403 3.49 1.69 -19.20
CA GLN A 403 4.95 1.62 -19.24
C GLN A 403 5.56 2.66 -20.21
N LYS A 404 4.87 2.99 -21.31
CA LYS A 404 5.36 3.93 -22.33
C LYS A 404 4.89 5.36 -22.10
N TYR A 405 3.66 5.54 -21.63
CA TYR A 405 3.00 6.85 -21.57
C TYR A 405 2.79 7.36 -20.13
N GLY A 406 3.23 6.61 -19.11
CA GLY A 406 2.91 6.93 -17.72
C GLY A 406 1.40 7.02 -17.51
N PHE A 407 0.94 8.06 -16.81
CA PHE A 407 -0.48 8.34 -16.61
C PHE A 407 -1.13 9.13 -17.75
N LYS A 408 -0.44 9.43 -18.86
CA LYS A 408 -0.97 10.33 -19.89
C LYS A 408 -2.30 9.89 -20.49
N ILE A 409 -2.45 8.58 -20.75
CA ILE A 409 -3.71 8.02 -21.29
C ILE A 409 -4.81 8.08 -20.22
N THR A 410 -4.48 7.71 -18.99
CA THR A 410 -5.40 7.76 -17.85
C THR A 410 -5.87 9.19 -17.57
N GLY A 411 -4.96 10.17 -17.60
CA GLY A 411 -5.28 11.59 -17.48
C GLY A 411 -6.21 12.08 -18.60
N MET A 412 -6.03 11.60 -19.83
CA MET A 412 -6.98 11.86 -20.93
C MET A 412 -8.36 11.28 -20.63
N LEU A 413 -8.44 10.03 -20.16
CA LEU A 413 -9.71 9.39 -19.81
C LEU A 413 -10.41 10.13 -18.67
N PHE A 414 -9.68 10.57 -17.65
CA PHE A 414 -10.23 11.34 -16.52
C PHE A 414 -10.69 12.74 -16.94
N ALA A 415 -10.01 13.36 -17.92
CA ALA A 415 -10.39 14.63 -18.50
C ALA A 415 -11.59 14.55 -19.47
N LEU A 416 -11.90 13.35 -19.98
CA LEU A 416 -12.83 13.15 -21.09
C LEU A 416 -14.21 13.79 -20.88
N PRO A 417 -14.88 13.67 -19.70
CA PRO A 417 -16.18 14.30 -19.50
C PRO A 417 -16.15 15.81 -19.66
N ALA A 418 -15.15 16.48 -19.09
CA ALA A 418 -15.02 17.93 -19.14
C ALA A 418 -14.62 18.43 -20.54
N VAL A 419 -13.77 17.68 -21.25
CA VAL A 419 -13.38 17.98 -22.64
C VAL A 419 -14.59 17.85 -23.57
N LEU A 420 -15.34 16.76 -23.50
CA LEU A 420 -16.55 16.55 -24.29
C LEU A 420 -17.60 17.61 -23.98
N ASN A 421 -17.78 17.96 -22.71
CA ASN A 421 -18.67 19.05 -22.31
C ASN A 421 -18.26 20.38 -22.95
N THR A 422 -16.96 20.69 -22.98
CA THR A 422 -16.44 21.92 -23.59
C THR A 422 -16.68 21.97 -25.11
N TYR A 423 -16.37 20.89 -25.83
CA TYR A 423 -16.64 20.81 -27.27
C TYR A 423 -18.14 20.82 -27.58
N GLY A 424 -18.93 20.06 -26.80
CA GLY A 424 -20.38 19.99 -26.93
C GLY A 424 -21.05 21.34 -26.73
N ALA A 425 -20.63 22.08 -25.71
CA ALA A 425 -21.09 23.45 -25.44
C ALA A 425 -20.69 24.42 -26.55
N ALA A 426 -19.47 24.34 -27.07
CA ALA A 426 -19.03 25.18 -28.18
C ALA A 426 -19.88 24.97 -29.45
N LEU A 427 -20.18 23.72 -29.80
CA LEU A 427 -21.06 23.40 -30.92
C LEU A 427 -22.52 23.80 -30.65
N PHE A 428 -23.00 23.67 -29.42
CA PHE A 428 -24.33 24.13 -29.01
C PHE A 428 -24.48 25.64 -29.22
N LEU A 429 -23.48 26.43 -28.80
CA LEU A 429 -23.44 27.88 -29.01
C LEU A 429 -23.34 28.24 -30.49
N ALA A 430 -22.49 27.54 -31.25
CA ALA A 430 -22.38 27.75 -32.70
C ALA A 430 -23.71 27.45 -33.42
N HIS A 431 -24.43 26.41 -33.00
CA HIS A 431 -25.77 26.11 -33.52
C HIS A 431 -26.76 27.24 -33.20
N GLY A 432 -26.81 27.70 -31.95
CA GLY A 432 -27.65 28.84 -31.56
C GLY A 432 -27.37 30.11 -32.37
N LEU A 433 -26.09 30.46 -32.57
CA LEU A 433 -25.69 31.61 -33.39
C LEU A 433 -26.10 31.45 -34.86
N THR A 434 -26.00 30.24 -35.40
CA THR A 434 -26.44 29.93 -36.76
C THR A 434 -27.95 30.10 -36.90
N LEU A 435 -28.73 29.64 -35.92
CA LEU A 435 -30.19 29.84 -35.90
C LEU A 435 -30.56 31.33 -35.85
N VAL A 436 -29.86 32.12 -35.02
CA VAL A 436 -30.08 33.58 -34.94
C VAL A 436 -29.73 34.26 -36.26
N ALA A 437 -28.61 33.89 -36.89
CA ALA A 437 -28.19 34.46 -38.17
C ALA A 437 -29.19 34.17 -39.30
N LEU A 438 -29.75 32.95 -39.33
CA LEU A 438 -30.72 32.53 -40.34
C LEU A 438 -32.13 33.11 -40.13
N ARG A 439 -32.53 33.41 -38.89
CA ARG A 439 -33.92 33.78 -38.56
C ARG A 439 -34.14 35.25 -38.19
N LEU A 440 -33.15 35.92 -37.63
CA LEU A 440 -33.26 37.31 -37.20
C LEU A 440 -32.49 38.23 -38.16
N HIS A 441 -31.17 38.32 -37.98
CA HIS A 441 -30.28 39.10 -38.83
C HIS A 441 -28.82 38.71 -38.55
N PRO A 442 -27.96 38.54 -39.58
CA PRO A 442 -26.55 38.16 -39.38
C PRO A 442 -25.78 39.13 -38.45
N GLY A 443 -26.11 40.42 -38.50
CA GLY A 443 -25.50 41.43 -37.62
C GLY A 443 -25.81 41.23 -36.13
N VAL A 444 -26.99 40.69 -35.78
CA VAL A 444 -27.36 40.38 -34.39
C VAL A 444 -26.55 39.18 -33.90
N ALA A 445 -26.41 38.13 -34.74
CA ALA A 445 -25.57 36.98 -34.42
C ALA A 445 -24.10 37.37 -34.23
N ALA A 446 -23.56 38.23 -35.11
CA ALA A 446 -22.20 38.76 -34.98
C ALA A 446 -22.00 39.57 -33.69
N GLY A 447 -22.99 40.39 -33.30
CA GLY A 447 -22.97 41.12 -32.04
C GLY A 447 -22.96 40.20 -30.81
N ILE A 448 -23.79 39.15 -30.80
CA ILE A 448 -23.82 38.15 -29.72
C ILE A 448 -22.48 37.39 -29.66
N ALA A 449 -21.94 36.96 -30.80
CA ALA A 449 -20.65 36.29 -30.86
C ALA A 449 -19.51 37.17 -30.32
N LEU A 450 -19.51 38.46 -30.65
CA LEU A 450 -18.53 39.42 -30.13
C LEU A 450 -18.66 39.58 -28.61
N LEU A 451 -19.88 39.68 -28.07
CA LEU A 451 -20.12 39.74 -26.62
C LEU A 451 -19.63 38.48 -25.90
N ILE A 452 -19.88 37.29 -26.46
CA ILE A 452 -19.38 36.02 -25.91
C ILE A 452 -17.85 35.99 -25.95
N ALA A 453 -17.23 36.42 -27.05
CA ALA A 453 -15.78 36.45 -27.19
C ALA A 453 -15.13 37.46 -26.21
N LEU A 454 -15.73 38.64 -26.04
CA LEU A 454 -15.29 39.63 -25.05
C LEU A 454 -15.44 39.09 -23.63
N PHE A 455 -16.56 38.45 -23.31
CA PHE A 455 -16.75 37.82 -22.00
C PHE A 455 -15.71 36.71 -21.75
N ALA A 456 -15.48 35.83 -22.72
CA ALA A 456 -14.48 34.78 -22.63
C ALA A 456 -13.06 35.35 -22.45
N TRP A 457 -12.73 36.43 -23.16
CA TRP A 457 -11.45 37.13 -23.02
C TRP A 457 -11.29 37.77 -21.63
N CYS A 458 -12.32 38.46 -21.14
CA CYS A 458 -12.34 39.04 -19.78
C CYS A 458 -12.22 37.94 -18.71
N ALA A 459 -13.01 36.87 -18.83
CA ALA A 459 -12.96 35.72 -17.91
C ALA A 459 -11.58 35.06 -17.92
N HIS A 460 -10.97 34.86 -19.09
CA HIS A 460 -9.63 34.32 -19.21
C HIS A 460 -8.58 35.23 -18.54
N ARG A 461 -8.68 36.55 -18.71
CA ARG A 461 -7.78 37.51 -18.04
C ARG A 461 -7.96 37.56 -16.53
N MET A 462 -9.19 37.40 -16.03
CA MET A 462 -9.48 37.37 -14.59
C MET A 462 -9.06 36.06 -13.93
N LEU A 463 -9.20 34.94 -14.65
CA LEU A 463 -8.87 33.59 -14.17
C LEU A 463 -7.43 33.17 -14.48
N ALA A 464 -6.71 33.91 -15.33
CA ALA A 464 -5.29 33.69 -15.55
C ALA A 464 -4.57 33.75 -14.20
N PRO A 465 -3.87 32.67 -13.79
CA PRO A 465 -3.21 32.65 -12.49
C PRO A 465 -2.24 33.82 -12.42
N ARG A 466 -2.47 34.73 -11.47
CA ARG A 466 -1.47 35.73 -11.11
C ARG A 466 -0.29 34.95 -10.57
N GLN A 467 0.80 34.88 -11.33
CA GLN A 467 2.07 34.37 -10.83
C GLN A 467 2.46 35.26 -9.65
N PHE A 468 2.22 34.78 -8.43
CA PHE A 468 2.98 35.26 -7.29
C PHE A 468 4.38 34.72 -7.51
N SER A 469 5.30 35.60 -7.91
CA SER A 469 6.73 35.31 -7.88
C SER A 469 7.10 35.04 -6.42
N TYR A 470 7.07 33.78 -6.00
CA TYR A 470 7.88 33.35 -4.88
C TYR A 470 9.32 33.42 -5.39
N THR A 471 10.02 34.50 -5.04
CA THR A 471 11.47 34.52 -5.06
C THR A 471 11.94 33.34 -4.21
N THR A 472 12.29 32.24 -4.86
CA THR A 472 13.18 31.23 -4.29
C THR A 472 14.54 31.89 -4.15
N GLU A 473 14.73 32.67 -3.07
CA GLU A 473 16.06 32.79 -2.48
C GLU A 473 16.46 31.39 -2.09
N LYS A 474 17.36 30.78 -2.87
CA LYS A 474 18.10 29.62 -2.43
C LYS A 474 18.86 30.06 -1.19
N CYS A 475 18.47 29.59 -0.01
CA CYS A 475 19.44 29.47 1.08
C CYS A 475 20.46 28.44 0.61
N GLU A 476 21.63 28.93 0.21
CA GLU A 476 22.86 28.13 0.24
C GLU A 476 23.07 27.71 1.71
N VAL A 477 23.12 26.39 1.93
CA VAL A 477 23.76 25.79 3.10
C VAL A 477 24.99 25.07 2.59
#